data_AF-A0A2H3D1Q0-F1
#
_entry.id   AF-A0A2H3D1Q0-F1
#
_cell.length_a   1.000
_cell.length_b   1.000
_cell.length_c   1.000
_cell.angle_alpha   90.00
_cell.angle_beta   90.00
_cell.angle_gamma   90.00
#
_symmetry.space_group_name_H-M   'P 1'
#
loop_
_entity.id
_entity.type
_entity.pdbx_description
1 polymer ?
#
loop_
_entity_poly.entity_id
_entity_poly.type
_entity_poly.pdbx_seq_one_letter_code
_entity_poly.pdbx_strand_id
1 'polypeptide(L)'
;MKLSFLGTLALLATVATANDGGNLGARDAEHGGCRNPSVRKEWRSLTDDEKADWISSIKCLAHLPHNPNLSPTVKPDDIPPVNETGSYWDDISYMHMDMNFVIHFTGLFLPWHRWYMQSVENALREKCGFSGTMPYWDWTRDAADFEGATIFAEPDLKSGLGGWGHPEDDYLVNDGGFSYDFDLAYPSPHGLRRNYTLRPWESDQFAGLSVILDPSQEANISFTADKIQALVNGHVGDYVGFQFAFEDWEEAHASVHELTGGDMAGNCPASAPPSCKPGPLWAPNDPLFFLHHTTVDKVWYDWQNSNPANKNIFKGGSVQHVENRTMYLANPNGGGPPLTPQSVITGEGMFDEWVIGDYLSTTDGPLCYIYAE
;
A
#
# COMPACT_ATOMS: atom_id res chain seq x y z
N MET A 1 -11.52 27.18 17.42
CA MET A 1 -12.17 27.68 16.19
C MET A 1 -13.17 26.61 15.76
N LYS A 2 -14.38 26.99 15.33
CA LYS A 2 -15.61 26.17 15.36
C LYS A 2 -15.47 24.75 14.78
N LEU A 3 -15.82 23.74 15.58
CA LEU A 3 -16.16 22.39 15.13
C LEU A 3 -17.31 22.48 14.13
N SER A 4 -17.08 22.03 12.90
CA SER A 4 -18.16 21.57 12.01
C SER A 4 -18.25 20.05 12.16
N PHE A 5 -19.24 19.60 12.93
CA PHE A 5 -19.79 18.26 12.82
C PHE A 5 -20.27 18.08 11.37
N LEU A 6 -19.49 17.38 10.54
CA LEU A 6 -20.00 16.81 9.30
C LEU A 6 -20.75 15.55 9.69
N GLY A 7 -22.07 15.58 9.45
CA GLY A 7 -22.93 14.44 9.65
C GLY A 7 -22.42 13.27 8.81
N THR A 8 -22.35 12.10 9.44
CA THR A 8 -22.29 10.81 8.79
C THR A 8 -23.41 10.72 7.75
N LEU A 9 -23.07 10.98 6.49
CA LEU A 9 -23.74 10.29 5.41
C LEU A 9 -23.21 8.86 5.50
N ALA A 10 -24.06 7.94 5.94
CA ALA A 10 -23.84 6.54 5.64
C ALA A 10 -23.89 6.44 4.12
N LEU A 11 -22.74 6.52 3.46
CA LEU A 11 -22.62 6.13 2.06
C LEU A 11 -22.87 4.63 2.08
N LEU A 12 -24.11 4.24 1.81
CA LEU A 12 -24.40 2.93 1.25
C LEU A 12 -23.64 2.92 -0.08
N ALA A 13 -22.40 2.44 -0.05
CA ALA A 13 -21.76 1.90 -1.23
C ALA A 13 -22.70 0.79 -1.69
N THR A 14 -23.57 1.12 -2.65
CA THR A 14 -24.24 0.10 -3.43
C THR A 14 -23.11 -0.63 -4.13
N VAL A 15 -22.73 -1.80 -3.60
CA VAL A 15 -22.04 -2.81 -4.41
C VAL A 15 -22.96 -2.98 -5.61
N ALA A 16 -22.56 -2.38 -6.72
CA ALA A 16 -23.21 -2.65 -7.98
C ALA A 16 -23.03 -4.14 -8.17
N THR A 17 -24.12 -4.90 -8.11
CA THR A 17 -24.15 -6.22 -8.71
C THR A 17 -23.97 -5.95 -10.20
N ALA A 18 -22.73 -5.96 -10.67
CA ALA A 18 -22.41 -5.99 -12.08
C ALA A 18 -23.08 -7.26 -12.62
N ASN A 19 -24.25 -7.08 -13.18
CA ASN A 19 -25.01 -8.13 -13.83
C ASN A 19 -24.55 -8.19 -15.29
N ASP A 20 -23.26 -8.45 -15.48
CA ASP A 20 -22.74 -9.11 -16.66
C ASP A 20 -22.24 -10.47 -16.19
N GLY A 21 -23.01 -11.51 -16.51
CA GLY A 21 -22.76 -12.90 -16.13
C GLY A 21 -21.56 -13.52 -16.84
N GLY A 22 -20.41 -12.85 -16.80
CA GLY A 22 -19.11 -13.47 -17.00
C GLY A 22 -18.83 -14.34 -15.77
N ASN A 23 -18.90 -15.66 -15.95
CA ASN A 23 -18.62 -16.63 -14.91
C ASN A 23 -17.15 -16.51 -14.44
N LEU A 24 -16.86 -15.63 -13.47
CA LEU A 24 -15.52 -15.48 -12.87
C LEU A 24 -15.06 -16.81 -12.25
N GLY A 25 -15.98 -17.67 -11.82
CA GLY A 25 -15.71 -19.04 -11.35
C GLY A 25 -15.24 -20.03 -12.44
N ALA A 26 -15.07 -19.60 -13.70
CA ALA A 26 -14.54 -20.43 -14.78
C ALA A 26 -13.05 -20.18 -15.09
N ARG A 27 -12.40 -19.19 -14.46
CA ARG A 27 -10.96 -18.90 -14.68
C ARG A 27 -10.01 -19.94 -14.04
N ASP A 28 -10.51 -20.76 -13.11
CA ASP A 28 -9.74 -21.84 -12.46
C ASP A 28 -9.25 -22.95 -13.41
N ALA A 29 -9.84 -23.09 -14.60
CA ALA A 29 -9.56 -24.21 -15.49
C ALA A 29 -8.31 -24.04 -16.37
N GLU A 30 -7.73 -22.83 -16.46
CA GLU A 30 -6.59 -22.57 -17.36
C GLU A 30 -5.22 -22.39 -16.67
N HIS A 31 -5.16 -22.21 -15.36
CA HIS A 31 -3.88 -22.14 -14.65
C HIS A 31 -3.50 -23.52 -14.13
N GLY A 32 -2.76 -24.27 -14.95
CA GLY A 32 -2.05 -25.46 -14.48
C GLY A 32 -1.13 -25.03 -13.33
N GLY A 33 -1.52 -25.35 -12.09
CA GLY A 33 -1.06 -24.70 -10.85
C GLY A 33 0.44 -24.44 -10.73
N CYS A 34 0.83 -23.53 -9.82
CA CYS A 34 2.19 -23.00 -9.72
C CYS A 34 3.25 -24.10 -9.57
N ARG A 35 4.12 -24.25 -10.57
CA ARG A 35 5.22 -25.23 -10.58
C ARG A 35 6.59 -24.62 -10.34
N ASN A 36 6.81 -23.43 -10.89
CA ASN A 36 8.09 -22.72 -10.86
C ASN A 36 7.83 -21.30 -10.35
N PRO A 37 7.63 -21.12 -9.03
CA PRO A 37 7.36 -19.80 -8.48
C PRO A 37 8.55 -18.87 -8.74
N SER A 38 8.26 -17.63 -9.12
CA SER A 38 9.25 -16.56 -9.10
C SER A 38 9.62 -16.24 -7.65
N VAL A 39 10.78 -15.61 -7.43
CA VAL A 39 11.28 -15.32 -6.07
C VAL A 39 11.37 -13.81 -5.89
N ARG A 40 10.52 -13.25 -5.04
CA ARG A 40 10.62 -11.85 -4.61
C ARG A 40 11.79 -11.70 -3.63
N LYS A 41 12.65 -10.73 -3.90
CA LYS A 41 13.95 -10.54 -3.23
C LYS A 41 13.98 -9.25 -2.41
N GLU A 42 14.76 -9.26 -1.35
CA GLU A 42 15.04 -8.06 -0.55
C GLU A 42 15.84 -7.07 -1.41
N TRP A 43 15.50 -5.77 -1.36
CA TRP A 43 16.08 -4.73 -2.21
C TRP A 43 17.61 -4.73 -2.24
N ARG A 44 18.26 -4.91 -1.09
CA ARG A 44 19.73 -4.86 -0.98
C ARG A 44 20.42 -6.12 -1.50
N SER A 45 19.65 -7.18 -1.79
CA SER A 45 20.14 -8.38 -2.46
C SER A 45 20.08 -8.29 -3.99
N LEU A 46 19.42 -7.27 -4.54
CA LEU A 46 19.40 -7.00 -5.97
C LEU A 46 20.75 -6.46 -6.45
N THR A 47 21.13 -6.85 -7.67
CA THR A 47 22.23 -6.21 -8.39
C THR A 47 21.83 -4.80 -8.84
N ASP A 48 22.81 -3.93 -9.12
CA ASP A 48 22.54 -2.58 -9.63
C ASP A 48 21.74 -2.61 -10.95
N ASP A 49 21.97 -3.62 -11.81
CA ASP A 49 21.20 -3.81 -13.05
C ASP A 49 19.73 -4.16 -12.76
N GLU A 50 19.46 -5.00 -11.76
CA GLU A 50 18.09 -5.35 -11.35
C GLU A 50 17.36 -4.15 -10.73
N LYS A 51 18.07 -3.37 -9.88
CA LYS A 51 17.55 -2.11 -9.33
C LYS A 51 17.23 -1.11 -10.43
N ALA A 52 18.14 -0.96 -11.40
CA ALA A 52 17.96 -0.06 -12.54
C ALA A 52 16.81 -0.49 -13.46
N ASP A 53 16.62 -1.79 -13.70
CA ASP A 53 15.47 -2.32 -14.47
C ASP A 53 14.15 -1.94 -13.79
N TRP A 54 14.05 -2.15 -12.47
CA TRP A 54 12.85 -1.80 -11.69
C TRP A 54 12.56 -0.28 -11.72
N ILE A 55 13.57 0.56 -11.41
CA ILE A 55 13.44 2.02 -11.43
C ILE A 55 13.04 2.52 -12.83
N SER A 56 13.72 2.06 -13.88
CA SER A 56 13.43 2.48 -15.25
C SER A 56 12.04 2.06 -15.72
N SER A 57 11.52 0.92 -15.23
CA SER A 57 10.18 0.43 -15.54
C SER A 57 9.10 1.31 -14.90
N ILE A 58 9.31 1.77 -13.67
CA ILE A 58 8.42 2.74 -13.01
C ILE A 58 8.43 4.07 -13.76
N LYS A 59 9.60 4.60 -14.09
CA LYS A 59 9.71 5.85 -14.89
C LYS A 59 9.05 5.72 -16.26
N CYS A 60 9.13 4.53 -16.87
CA CYS A 60 8.39 4.24 -18.09
C CYS A 60 6.88 4.36 -17.87
N LEU A 61 6.30 3.77 -16.81
CA LEU A 61 4.87 3.96 -16.48
C LEU A 61 4.52 5.43 -16.23
N ALA A 62 5.41 6.19 -15.58
CA ALA A 62 5.25 7.63 -15.35
C ALA A 62 5.30 8.47 -16.64
N HIS A 63 5.75 7.88 -17.76
CA HIS A 63 5.73 8.51 -19.08
C HIS A 63 4.68 7.94 -20.03
N LEU A 64 3.98 6.87 -19.65
CA LEU A 64 2.83 6.41 -20.39
C LEU A 64 1.64 7.34 -20.10
N PRO A 65 0.79 7.62 -21.10
CA PRO A 65 -0.39 8.44 -20.88
C PRO A 65 -1.36 7.75 -19.91
N HIS A 66 -2.15 8.58 -19.22
CA HIS A 66 -3.36 8.17 -18.50
C HIS A 66 -4.14 7.06 -19.23
N ASN A 67 -4.61 6.07 -18.48
CA ASN A 67 -5.48 5.01 -18.94
C ASN A 67 -6.95 5.51 -18.99
N PRO A 68 -7.53 5.68 -20.18
CA PRO A 68 -8.90 6.20 -20.31
C PRO A 68 -9.97 5.24 -19.77
N ASN A 69 -9.60 4.02 -19.39
CA ASN A 69 -10.53 3.05 -18.78
C ASN A 69 -10.61 3.19 -17.25
N LEU A 70 -9.75 4.00 -16.60
CA LEU A 70 -9.86 4.25 -15.17
C LEU A 70 -11.27 4.77 -14.85
N SER A 71 -11.98 4.03 -14.02
CA SER A 71 -13.37 4.27 -13.65
C SER A 71 -13.50 4.17 -12.13
N PRO A 72 -13.22 5.27 -11.42
CA PRO A 72 -13.24 5.28 -9.96
C PRO A 72 -14.62 4.89 -9.43
N THR A 73 -14.68 4.13 -8.35
CA THR A 73 -15.91 3.48 -7.87
C THR A 73 -16.41 4.05 -6.54
N VAL A 74 -15.51 4.53 -5.69
CA VAL A 74 -15.81 5.08 -4.36
C VAL A 74 -16.07 6.58 -4.43
N LYS A 75 -15.20 7.34 -5.12
CA LYS A 75 -15.29 8.79 -5.34
C LYS A 75 -15.45 9.60 -4.04
N PRO A 76 -14.47 9.56 -3.14
CA PRO A 76 -14.54 10.35 -1.91
C PRO A 76 -14.47 11.86 -2.22
N ASP A 77 -15.10 12.68 -1.38
CA ASP A 77 -15.23 14.14 -1.60
C ASP A 77 -13.95 14.94 -1.28
N ASP A 78 -12.94 14.30 -0.69
CA ASP A 78 -11.71 14.92 -0.17
C ASP A 78 -10.45 14.67 -1.00
N ILE A 79 -10.59 14.06 -2.18
CA ILE A 79 -9.51 13.89 -3.17
C ILE A 79 -9.71 14.79 -4.39
N PRO A 80 -8.63 15.25 -5.06
CA PRO A 80 -8.74 15.88 -6.37
C PRO A 80 -9.36 14.91 -7.40
N PRO A 81 -9.99 15.41 -8.48
CA PRO A 81 -10.52 14.56 -9.54
C PRO A 81 -9.41 13.84 -10.32
N VAL A 82 -9.78 12.81 -11.08
CA VAL A 82 -8.91 12.16 -12.06
C VAL A 82 -8.27 13.22 -12.98
N ASN A 83 -6.95 13.13 -13.15
CA ASN A 83 -6.17 14.01 -14.00
C ASN A 83 -5.95 13.33 -15.34
N GLU A 84 -6.80 13.63 -16.32
CA GLU A 84 -6.74 13.06 -17.67
C GLU A 84 -5.46 13.44 -18.43
N THR A 85 -4.67 14.39 -17.92
CA THR A 85 -3.35 14.76 -18.47
C THR A 85 -2.18 14.15 -17.70
N GLY A 86 -2.47 13.38 -16.64
CA GLY A 86 -1.47 12.64 -15.87
C GLY A 86 -0.97 11.41 -16.60
N SER A 87 -0.11 10.67 -15.90
CA SER A 87 0.53 9.45 -16.38
C SER A 87 -0.23 8.19 -15.93
N TYR A 88 0.14 7.05 -16.53
CA TYR A 88 -0.32 5.74 -16.06
C TYR A 88 0.13 5.45 -14.61
N TRP A 89 1.27 6.02 -14.18
CA TRP A 89 1.71 5.96 -12.78
C TRP A 89 0.81 6.77 -11.85
N ASP A 90 0.37 7.95 -12.28
CA ASP A 90 -0.58 8.75 -11.50
C ASP A 90 -1.93 8.03 -11.33
N ASP A 91 -2.36 7.25 -12.32
CA ASP A 91 -3.59 6.44 -12.23
C ASP A 91 -3.47 5.30 -11.22
N ILE A 92 -2.29 4.69 -11.11
CA ILE A 92 -1.97 3.69 -10.09
C ILE A 92 -2.15 4.32 -8.71
N SER A 93 -1.55 5.48 -8.46
CA SER A 93 -1.75 6.23 -7.22
C SER A 93 -3.20 6.64 -6.99
N TYR A 94 -3.91 7.08 -8.05
CA TYR A 94 -5.29 7.52 -7.94
C TYR A 94 -6.24 6.40 -7.51
N MET A 95 -6.06 5.18 -8.03
CA MET A 95 -6.89 4.03 -7.64
C MET A 95 -6.80 3.77 -6.12
N HIS A 96 -5.60 3.91 -5.54
CA HIS A 96 -5.42 3.82 -4.10
C HIS A 96 -6.07 4.98 -3.33
N MET A 97 -6.01 6.20 -3.88
CA MET A 97 -6.69 7.38 -3.31
C MET A 97 -8.21 7.18 -3.27
N ASP A 98 -8.80 6.71 -4.37
CA ASP A 98 -10.25 6.46 -4.47
C ASP A 98 -10.69 5.35 -3.51
N MET A 99 -9.97 4.23 -3.52
CA MET A 99 -10.34 3.03 -2.76
C MET A 99 -9.92 3.08 -1.28
N ASN A 100 -9.24 4.13 -0.82
CA ASN A 100 -8.57 4.16 0.49
C ASN A 100 -9.45 3.69 1.66
N PHE A 101 -10.69 4.17 1.73
CA PHE A 101 -11.65 3.87 2.81
C PHE A 101 -12.24 2.45 2.77
N VAL A 102 -12.12 1.75 1.64
CA VAL A 102 -12.60 0.36 1.50
C VAL A 102 -11.48 -0.66 1.57
N ILE A 103 -10.21 -0.24 1.39
CA ILE A 103 -9.03 -1.12 1.42
C ILE A 103 -8.21 -1.02 2.70
N HIS A 104 -8.48 -0.07 3.60
CA HIS A 104 -7.80 0.04 4.89
C HIS A 104 -8.75 -0.15 6.06
N PHE A 105 -8.28 -0.87 7.08
CA PHE A 105 -9.02 -1.24 8.28
C PHE A 105 -10.32 -1.97 7.94
N THR A 106 -10.29 -2.72 6.84
CA THR A 106 -11.37 -3.56 6.32
C THR A 106 -10.84 -4.97 6.05
N GLY A 107 -11.71 -5.91 5.68
CA GLY A 107 -11.27 -7.21 5.22
C GLY A 107 -10.47 -7.17 3.92
N LEU A 108 -10.50 -6.08 3.15
CA LEU A 108 -9.78 -5.98 1.88
C LEU A 108 -8.29 -5.68 2.04
N PHE A 109 -7.82 -5.20 3.20
CA PHE A 109 -6.43 -4.75 3.38
C PHE A 109 -5.37 -5.70 2.82
N LEU A 110 -5.23 -6.89 3.40
CA LEU A 110 -4.21 -7.85 2.95
C LEU A 110 -4.43 -8.35 1.50
N PRO A 111 -5.63 -8.86 1.11
CA PRO A 111 -5.82 -9.38 -0.24
C PRO A 111 -5.76 -8.32 -1.34
N TRP A 112 -6.28 -7.11 -1.09
CA TRP A 112 -6.22 -6.01 -2.06
C TRP A 112 -4.78 -5.55 -2.26
N HIS A 113 -3.99 -5.37 -1.19
CA HIS A 113 -2.60 -4.94 -1.34
C HIS A 113 -1.73 -6.02 -2.01
N ARG A 114 -1.96 -7.31 -1.74
CA ARG A 114 -1.33 -8.42 -2.49
C ARG A 114 -1.69 -8.39 -3.97
N TRP A 115 -2.98 -8.22 -4.29
CA TRP A 115 -3.45 -8.07 -5.67
C TRP A 115 -2.84 -6.83 -6.34
N TYR A 116 -2.76 -5.72 -5.63
CA TYR A 116 -2.22 -4.47 -6.13
C TYR A 116 -0.73 -4.59 -6.48
N MET A 117 0.07 -5.23 -5.61
CA MET A 117 1.48 -5.50 -5.91
C MET A 117 1.64 -6.36 -7.17
N GLN A 118 0.83 -7.41 -7.33
CA GLN A 118 0.88 -8.26 -8.52
C GLN A 118 0.42 -7.53 -9.78
N SER A 119 -0.66 -6.74 -9.69
CA SER A 119 -1.20 -5.97 -10.80
C SER A 119 -0.20 -4.92 -11.31
N VAL A 120 0.49 -4.23 -10.40
CA VAL A 120 1.55 -3.28 -10.78
C VAL A 120 2.79 -4.01 -11.31
N GLU A 121 3.19 -5.15 -10.74
CA GLU A 121 4.26 -5.98 -11.31
C GLU A 121 3.93 -6.39 -12.76
N ASN A 122 2.69 -6.84 -13.01
CA ASN A 122 2.23 -7.19 -14.36
C ASN A 122 2.27 -5.99 -15.30
N ALA A 123 1.83 -4.81 -14.86
CA ALA A 123 1.91 -3.59 -15.66
C ALA A 123 3.36 -3.21 -16.02
N LEU A 124 4.29 -3.30 -15.07
CA LEU A 124 5.72 -3.08 -15.30
C LEU A 124 6.25 -4.05 -16.37
N ARG A 125 5.88 -5.33 -16.30
CA ARG A 125 6.28 -6.35 -17.28
C ARG A 125 5.70 -6.11 -18.67
N GLU A 126 4.38 -5.95 -18.73
CA GLU A 126 3.63 -5.91 -19.98
C GLU A 126 3.81 -4.60 -20.75
N LYS A 127 3.95 -3.48 -20.04
CA LYS A 127 4.03 -2.14 -20.66
C LYS A 127 5.45 -1.62 -20.78
N CYS A 128 6.33 -2.01 -19.86
CA CYS A 128 7.69 -1.46 -19.75
C CYS A 128 8.79 -2.51 -19.87
N GLY A 129 8.45 -3.80 -20.03
CA GLY A 129 9.44 -4.85 -20.27
C GLY A 129 10.22 -5.27 -19.02
N PHE A 130 9.73 -4.95 -17.83
CA PHE A 130 10.36 -5.35 -16.57
C PHE A 130 10.62 -6.85 -16.52
N SER A 131 11.85 -7.24 -16.19
CA SER A 131 12.27 -8.64 -16.23
C SER A 131 12.33 -9.29 -14.83
N GLY A 132 12.57 -8.48 -13.79
CA GLY A 132 12.66 -8.90 -12.40
C GLY A 132 11.30 -9.21 -11.75
N THR A 133 11.26 -9.35 -10.44
CA THR A 133 10.02 -9.45 -9.62
C THR A 133 9.92 -8.23 -8.71
N MET A 134 8.73 -7.93 -8.18
CA MET A 134 8.58 -6.86 -7.19
C MET A 134 9.52 -7.10 -5.99
N PRO A 135 10.44 -6.17 -5.68
CA PRO A 135 11.33 -6.30 -4.54
C PRO A 135 10.60 -5.94 -3.23
N TYR A 136 11.11 -6.46 -2.12
CA TYR A 136 10.64 -6.09 -0.79
C TYR A 136 11.72 -5.33 -0.01
N TRP A 137 11.32 -4.49 0.93
CA TRP A 137 12.23 -3.82 1.86
C TRP A 137 12.09 -4.42 3.25
N ASP A 138 13.13 -5.09 3.73
CA ASP A 138 13.14 -5.59 5.11
C ASP A 138 13.44 -4.44 6.09
N TRP A 139 12.39 -3.74 6.53
CA TRP A 139 12.47 -2.63 7.47
C TRP A 139 12.91 -3.07 8.87
N THR A 140 12.82 -4.36 9.21
CA THR A 140 13.25 -4.86 10.53
C THR A 140 14.75 -4.69 10.75
N ARG A 141 15.53 -4.66 9.65
CA ARG A 141 16.97 -4.40 9.64
C ARG A 141 17.32 -2.96 9.95
N ASP A 142 16.37 -2.04 9.74
CA ASP A 142 16.55 -0.60 9.88
C ASP A 142 15.87 -0.04 11.12
N ALA A 143 15.07 -0.83 11.83
CA ALA A 143 14.31 -0.35 13.00
C ALA A 143 15.17 0.35 14.06
N ALA A 144 16.43 -0.07 14.24
CA ALA A 144 17.35 0.56 15.20
C ALA A 144 17.87 1.94 14.77
N ASP A 145 17.95 2.19 13.47
CA ASP A 145 18.44 3.44 12.87
C ASP A 145 17.81 3.62 11.47
N PHE A 146 16.54 4.03 11.45
CA PHE A 146 15.78 4.12 10.21
C PHE A 146 16.22 5.32 9.36
N GLU A 147 16.55 6.44 10.00
CA GLU A 147 17.08 7.63 9.33
C GLU A 147 18.40 7.32 8.62
N GLY A 148 19.28 6.54 9.26
CA GLY A 148 20.57 6.10 8.72
C GLY A 148 20.50 4.85 7.83
N ALA A 149 19.31 4.33 7.51
CA ALA A 149 19.17 3.10 6.75
C ALA A 149 19.82 3.21 5.36
N THR A 150 20.54 2.18 4.95
CA THR A 150 21.31 2.22 3.69
C THR A 150 20.43 2.37 2.44
N ILE A 151 19.13 2.07 2.53
CA ILE A 151 18.17 2.24 1.44
C ILE A 151 17.96 3.72 1.08
N PHE A 152 18.15 4.63 2.06
CA PHE A 152 18.13 6.09 1.87
C PHE A 152 19.52 6.67 1.56
N ALA A 153 20.54 5.82 1.37
CA ALA A 153 21.92 6.23 1.07
C ALA A 153 22.33 5.79 -0.34
N GLU A 154 21.39 5.80 -1.30
CA GLU A 154 21.57 5.35 -2.67
C GLU A 154 21.39 6.51 -3.67
N PRO A 155 22.41 7.37 -3.87
CA PRO A 155 22.29 8.57 -4.70
C PRO A 155 22.39 8.30 -6.21
N ASP A 156 22.68 7.06 -6.63
CA ASP A 156 22.87 6.73 -8.04
C ASP A 156 21.58 6.95 -8.85
N LEU A 157 21.69 7.72 -9.93
CA LEU A 157 20.58 8.15 -10.77
C LEU A 157 19.91 7.02 -11.56
N LYS A 158 20.48 5.82 -11.60
CA LYS A 158 19.92 4.67 -12.31
C LYS A 158 19.43 3.60 -11.36
N SER A 159 20.23 3.26 -10.35
CA SER A 159 19.99 2.11 -9.48
C SER A 159 19.65 2.47 -8.04
N GLY A 160 19.67 3.75 -7.65
CA GLY A 160 19.38 4.18 -6.29
C GLY A 160 17.97 4.72 -6.08
N LEU A 161 17.39 4.47 -4.92
CA LEU A 161 16.04 4.96 -4.56
C LEU A 161 16.01 6.44 -4.14
N GLY A 162 17.16 7.08 -3.99
CA GLY A 162 17.29 8.41 -3.40
C GLY A 162 17.12 8.39 -1.88
N GLY A 163 17.57 9.46 -1.23
CA GLY A 163 17.55 9.62 0.20
C GLY A 163 16.36 10.42 0.73
N TRP A 164 16.64 11.17 1.79
CA TRP A 164 15.70 12.09 2.42
C TRP A 164 15.54 13.37 1.63
N GLY A 165 14.37 13.99 1.76
CA GLY A 165 14.07 15.27 1.16
C GLY A 165 14.72 16.46 1.86
N HIS A 166 14.90 17.56 1.12
CA HIS A 166 15.50 18.78 1.67
C HIS A 166 14.44 19.72 2.26
N PRO A 167 14.49 20.07 3.57
CA PRO A 167 13.47 20.93 4.20
C PRO A 167 13.30 22.30 3.54
N GLU A 168 14.37 22.84 2.96
CA GLU A 168 14.38 24.14 2.27
C GLU A 168 13.70 24.10 0.89
N ASP A 169 13.41 22.89 0.37
CA ASP A 169 12.80 22.65 -0.94
C ASP A 169 11.58 21.73 -0.80
N ASP A 170 10.73 22.01 0.19
CA ASP A 170 9.51 21.25 0.48
C ASP A 170 9.76 19.74 0.62
N TYR A 171 10.91 19.34 1.18
CA TYR A 171 11.31 17.95 1.34
C TYR A 171 11.37 17.16 0.03
N LEU A 172 11.72 17.81 -1.09
CA LEU A 172 11.99 17.12 -2.36
C LEU A 172 13.25 16.25 -2.26
N VAL A 173 13.16 15.03 -2.77
CA VAL A 173 14.29 14.09 -2.93
C VAL A 173 15.11 14.54 -4.15
N ASN A 174 16.40 14.80 -3.96
CA ASN A 174 17.27 15.41 -4.98
C ASN A 174 18.40 14.51 -5.48
N ASP A 175 18.38 13.23 -5.12
CA ASP A 175 19.30 12.19 -5.59
C ASP A 175 18.55 10.89 -5.92
N GLY A 176 19.26 9.88 -6.43
CA GLY A 176 18.64 8.63 -6.86
C GLY A 176 17.82 8.77 -8.16
N GLY A 177 17.28 7.66 -8.63
CA GLY A 177 16.62 7.57 -9.94
C GLY A 177 15.29 8.31 -10.07
N PHE A 178 14.67 8.68 -8.95
CA PHE A 178 13.39 9.39 -8.89
C PHE A 178 13.52 10.90 -8.60
N SER A 179 14.74 11.43 -8.47
CA SER A 179 14.96 12.88 -8.29
C SER A 179 14.82 13.71 -9.57
N TYR A 180 14.67 13.05 -10.72
CA TYR A 180 14.56 13.69 -12.03
C TYR A 180 13.68 12.85 -12.94
N ASP A 181 13.00 13.49 -13.90
CA ASP A 181 12.23 12.78 -14.93
C ASP A 181 11.19 11.83 -14.31
N PHE A 182 10.58 12.31 -13.23
CA PHE A 182 9.61 11.62 -12.39
C PHE A 182 8.75 12.66 -11.66
N ASP A 183 7.74 13.17 -12.36
CA ASP A 183 6.80 14.16 -11.84
C ASP A 183 5.51 13.46 -11.38
N LEU A 184 4.94 13.95 -10.28
CA LEU A 184 3.73 13.38 -9.66
C LEU A 184 2.57 14.37 -9.77
N ALA A 185 1.38 13.89 -10.15
CA ALA A 185 0.20 14.73 -10.34
C ALA A 185 -0.58 15.03 -9.06
N TYR A 186 -0.54 14.14 -8.07
CA TYR A 186 -1.43 14.16 -6.90
C TYR A 186 -0.70 14.42 -5.59
N PRO A 187 -1.28 15.18 -4.64
CA PRO A 187 -2.57 15.88 -4.73
C PRO A 187 -2.49 17.18 -5.54
N SER A 188 -1.27 17.59 -5.91
CA SER A 188 -0.95 18.66 -6.84
C SER A 188 0.38 18.34 -7.52
N PRO A 189 0.71 18.95 -8.67
CA PRO A 189 2.00 18.73 -9.33
C PRO A 189 3.18 19.03 -8.41
N HIS A 190 4.09 18.05 -8.27
CA HIS A 190 5.33 18.13 -7.48
C HIS A 190 6.28 16.97 -7.84
N GLY A 191 7.52 17.02 -7.35
CA GLY A 191 8.43 15.87 -7.39
C GLY A 191 8.33 15.03 -6.11
N LEU A 192 9.01 13.88 -6.08
CA LEU A 192 8.98 12.96 -4.94
C LEU A 192 9.46 13.62 -3.63
N ARG A 193 8.71 13.43 -2.53
CA ARG A 193 9.02 13.98 -1.21
C ARG A 193 9.17 12.92 -0.13
N ARG A 194 10.14 13.12 0.77
CA ARG A 194 10.37 12.29 1.96
C ARG A 194 10.80 13.14 3.15
N ASN A 195 10.15 12.97 4.29
CA ASN A 195 10.36 13.78 5.49
C ASN A 195 10.40 12.91 6.74
N TYR A 196 11.59 12.43 7.08
CA TYR A 196 11.79 11.56 8.23
C TYR A 196 11.19 12.14 9.51
N THR A 197 10.28 11.38 10.13
CA THR A 197 9.59 11.80 11.35
C THR A 197 9.52 10.64 12.35
N LEU A 198 10.40 10.63 13.36
CA LEU A 198 10.47 9.52 14.34
C LEU A 198 9.18 9.33 15.15
N ARG A 199 8.48 10.43 15.47
CA ARG A 199 7.23 10.45 16.26
C ARG A 199 6.12 11.15 15.48
N PRO A 200 5.59 10.50 14.43
CA PRO A 200 4.65 11.15 13.52
C PRO A 200 3.31 11.51 14.19
N TRP A 201 2.96 10.80 15.26
CA TRP A 201 1.69 10.94 15.99
C TRP A 201 1.62 12.20 16.87
N GLU A 202 2.75 12.87 17.12
CA GLU A 202 2.77 14.16 17.81
C GLU A 202 2.26 15.31 16.92
N SER A 203 2.10 15.08 15.61
CA SER A 203 1.66 16.09 14.66
C SER A 203 0.18 16.46 14.79
N ASP A 204 -0.17 17.66 14.33
CA ASP A 204 -1.54 18.18 14.34
C ASP A 204 -2.52 17.30 13.52
N GLN A 205 -2.01 16.46 12.60
CA GLN A 205 -2.80 15.49 11.83
C GLN A 205 -3.50 14.47 12.73
N PHE A 206 -2.82 14.06 13.81
CA PHE A 206 -3.27 13.00 14.71
C PHE A 206 -3.85 13.54 16.03
N ALA A 207 -3.72 14.84 16.26
CA ALA A 207 -4.12 15.49 17.51
C ALA A 207 -5.61 15.26 17.83
N GLY A 208 -5.87 14.60 18.97
CA GLY A 208 -7.22 14.35 19.47
C GLY A 208 -7.94 13.15 18.83
N LEU A 209 -7.29 12.41 17.92
CA LEU A 209 -7.83 11.17 17.39
C LEU A 209 -7.74 10.08 18.46
N SER A 210 -8.90 9.58 18.92
CA SER A 210 -8.94 8.55 19.97
C SER A 210 -8.31 7.20 19.57
N VAL A 211 -8.08 6.98 18.28
CA VAL A 211 -7.43 5.77 17.76
C VAL A 211 -5.93 5.75 18.02
N ILE A 212 -5.31 6.91 18.24
CA ILE A 212 -3.91 7.07 18.65
C ILE A 212 -3.85 7.00 20.17
N LEU A 213 -3.12 6.02 20.70
CA LEU A 213 -3.05 5.73 22.13
C LEU A 213 -1.86 6.39 22.80
N ASP A 214 -0.71 6.43 22.11
CA ASP A 214 0.51 7.07 22.59
C ASP A 214 1.11 7.97 21.51
N PRO A 215 0.68 9.24 21.45
CA PRO A 215 1.26 10.21 20.52
C PRO A 215 2.78 10.34 20.62
N SER A 216 3.39 9.98 21.74
CA SER A 216 4.83 10.06 21.95
C SER A 216 5.61 8.81 21.51
N GLN A 217 4.91 7.78 21.01
CA GLN A 217 5.54 6.56 20.53
C GLN A 217 6.48 6.86 19.36
N GLU A 218 7.70 6.35 19.45
CA GLU A 218 8.62 6.30 18.32
C GLU A 218 8.16 5.21 17.36
N ALA A 219 7.85 5.55 16.12
CA ALA A 219 7.22 4.63 15.18
C ALA A 219 8.11 3.41 14.86
N ASN A 220 9.43 3.54 14.96
CA ASN A 220 10.38 2.46 14.69
C ASN A 220 10.30 1.27 15.66
N ILE A 221 9.74 1.44 16.86
CA ILE A 221 9.66 0.35 17.83
C ILE A 221 8.62 -0.72 17.45
N SER A 222 7.68 -0.41 16.54
CA SER A 222 6.59 -1.30 16.16
C SER A 222 7.02 -2.39 15.15
N PHE A 223 8.14 -2.19 14.45
CA PHE A 223 8.61 -3.08 13.38
C PHE A 223 10.02 -3.64 13.59
N THR A 224 10.47 -3.75 14.85
CA THR A 224 11.69 -4.51 15.16
C THR A 224 11.54 -5.99 14.77
N ALA A 225 12.65 -6.69 14.55
CA ALA A 225 12.63 -8.12 14.22
C ALA A 225 11.84 -8.96 15.24
N ASP A 226 12.01 -8.68 16.54
CA ASP A 226 11.27 -9.36 17.61
C ASP A 226 9.76 -9.10 17.55
N LYS A 227 9.35 -7.86 17.19
CA LYS A 227 7.94 -7.50 17.04
C LYS A 227 7.29 -8.22 15.86
N ILE A 228 7.94 -8.20 14.70
CA ILE A 228 7.42 -8.90 13.51
C ILE A 228 7.42 -10.42 13.73
N GLN A 229 8.44 -10.97 14.39
CA GLN A 229 8.45 -12.39 14.74
C GLN A 229 7.32 -12.75 15.73
N ALA A 230 7.02 -11.89 16.71
CA ALA A 230 5.90 -12.07 17.62
C ALA A 230 4.55 -12.00 16.90
N LEU A 231 4.38 -11.07 15.95
CA LEU A 231 3.20 -10.95 15.11
C LEU A 231 2.96 -12.22 14.27
N VAL A 232 4.00 -12.71 13.57
CA VAL A 232 3.92 -13.91 12.71
C VAL A 232 3.60 -15.19 13.50
N ASN A 233 4.07 -15.30 14.74
CA ASN A 233 3.92 -16.52 15.55
C ASN A 233 2.75 -16.46 16.56
N GLY A 234 2.25 -15.27 16.90
CA GLY A 234 1.31 -15.06 18.01
C GLY A 234 -0.16 -15.32 17.69
N HIS A 235 -0.59 -15.11 16.44
CA HIS A 235 -2.01 -15.09 16.04
C HIS A 235 -2.47 -16.36 15.33
N VAL A 236 -2.17 -17.54 15.89
CA VAL A 236 -2.49 -18.82 15.25
C VAL A 236 -4.01 -19.01 15.09
N GLY A 237 -4.47 -19.15 13.86
CA GLY A 237 -5.88 -19.30 13.49
C GLY A 237 -6.71 -18.03 13.64
N ASP A 238 -6.09 -16.90 13.99
CA ASP A 238 -6.77 -15.63 14.26
C ASP A 238 -6.37 -14.55 13.23
N TYR A 239 -6.99 -14.62 12.05
CA TYR A 239 -6.79 -13.63 10.99
C TYR A 239 -7.13 -12.21 11.44
N VAL A 240 -8.18 -12.07 12.26
CA VAL A 240 -8.65 -10.75 12.71
C VAL A 240 -7.63 -10.12 13.64
N GLY A 241 -7.18 -10.86 14.66
CA GLY A 241 -6.13 -10.40 15.55
C GLY A 241 -4.80 -10.12 14.83
N PHE A 242 -4.42 -10.97 13.86
CA PHE A 242 -3.20 -10.76 13.08
C PHE A 242 -3.23 -9.44 12.30
N GLN A 243 -4.28 -9.23 11.49
CA GLN A 243 -4.38 -8.00 10.70
C GLN A 243 -4.48 -6.77 11.60
N PHE A 244 -5.28 -6.83 12.66
CA PHE A 244 -5.40 -5.73 13.62
C PHE A 244 -4.05 -5.36 14.24
N ALA A 245 -3.28 -6.33 14.73
CA ALA A 245 -1.97 -6.10 15.32
C ALA A 245 -0.91 -5.63 14.31
N PHE A 246 -1.22 -5.69 13.01
CA PHE A 246 -0.31 -5.27 11.95
C PHE A 246 -0.68 -3.90 11.35
N GLU A 247 -1.97 -3.65 11.17
CA GLU A 247 -2.55 -2.49 10.48
C GLU A 247 -2.96 -1.36 11.44
N ASP A 248 -3.03 -1.58 12.76
CA ASP A 248 -3.37 -0.51 13.73
C ASP A 248 -2.43 0.71 13.55
N TRP A 249 -2.95 1.88 13.90
CA TRP A 249 -2.39 3.19 13.56
C TRP A 249 -0.95 3.41 14.05
N GLU A 250 -0.57 2.73 15.11
CA GLU A 250 0.75 2.84 15.74
C GLU A 250 1.58 1.57 15.56
N GLU A 251 1.16 0.66 14.68
CA GLU A 251 1.81 -0.61 14.38
C GLU A 251 2.57 -0.57 13.04
N ALA A 252 3.23 -1.67 12.70
CA ALA A 252 4.29 -1.72 11.69
C ALA A 252 3.89 -1.16 10.32
N HIS A 253 2.67 -1.42 9.83
CA HIS A 253 2.20 -0.89 8.54
C HIS A 253 2.19 0.65 8.54
N ALA A 254 1.40 1.25 9.43
CA ALA A 254 1.25 2.71 9.50
C ALA A 254 2.58 3.40 9.89
N SER A 255 3.35 2.78 10.78
CA SER A 255 4.61 3.33 11.28
C SER A 255 5.64 3.53 10.17
N VAL A 256 5.78 2.60 9.22
CA VAL A 256 6.77 2.73 8.13
C VAL A 256 6.36 3.83 7.14
N HIS A 257 5.07 3.95 6.83
CA HIS A 257 4.53 5.06 6.03
C HIS A 257 4.87 6.41 6.65
N GLU A 258 4.50 6.57 7.90
CA GLU A 258 4.47 7.86 8.58
C GLU A 258 5.85 8.30 9.05
N LEU A 259 6.72 7.35 9.38
CA LEU A 259 8.11 7.62 9.72
C LEU A 259 8.94 8.01 8.48
N THR A 260 8.56 7.55 7.28
CA THR A 260 9.14 8.03 6.01
C THR A 260 8.66 9.44 5.65
N GLY A 261 7.42 9.79 6.00
CA GLY A 261 6.85 11.12 5.75
C GLY A 261 6.68 11.44 4.26
N GLY A 262 6.45 12.71 3.94
CA GLY A 262 6.35 13.17 2.55
C GLY A 262 5.21 12.47 1.81
N ASP A 263 5.49 11.96 0.61
CA ASP A 263 4.51 11.20 -0.17
C ASP A 263 4.10 9.90 0.54
N MET A 264 5.03 9.17 1.17
CA MET A 264 4.75 7.91 1.87
C MET A 264 3.74 8.04 3.01
N ALA A 265 3.70 9.20 3.68
CA ALA A 265 2.72 9.54 4.71
C ALA A 265 1.50 10.30 4.17
N GLY A 266 1.49 10.59 2.87
CA GLY A 266 0.52 11.47 2.22
C GLY A 266 0.45 12.86 2.85
N ASN A 267 1.60 13.45 3.15
CA ASN A 267 1.69 14.84 3.58
C ASN A 267 1.45 15.78 2.40
N CYS A 268 0.61 16.79 2.56
CA CYS A 268 0.35 17.77 1.50
C CYS A 268 1.65 18.50 1.09
N PRO A 269 1.96 18.60 -0.23
CA PRO A 269 3.02 19.47 -0.72
C PRO A 269 2.68 20.94 -0.52
N ALA A 270 3.69 21.80 -0.48
CA ALA A 270 3.53 23.24 -0.40
C ALA A 270 2.75 23.81 -1.61
N SER A 271 2.76 23.10 -2.74
CA SER A 271 1.96 23.41 -3.93
C SER A 271 0.47 23.05 -3.81
N ALA A 272 0.09 22.28 -2.78
CA ALA A 272 -1.28 21.80 -2.62
C ALA A 272 -2.26 22.94 -2.24
N PRO A 273 -3.53 22.83 -2.66
CA PRO A 273 -4.54 23.80 -2.26
C PRO A 273 -4.80 23.74 -0.75
N PRO A 274 -5.31 24.82 -0.13
CA PRO A 274 -5.67 24.84 1.30
C PRO A 274 -6.71 23.79 1.72
N SER A 275 -7.42 23.20 0.76
CA SER A 275 -8.36 22.11 0.97
C SER A 275 -7.69 20.75 1.16
N CYS A 276 -6.42 20.60 0.80
CA CYS A 276 -5.68 19.36 0.95
C CYS A 276 -5.71 18.88 2.40
N LYS A 277 -6.04 17.60 2.58
CA LYS A 277 -6.05 16.92 3.87
C LYS A 277 -4.95 15.86 3.83
N PRO A 278 -3.95 15.92 4.72
CA PRO A 278 -2.95 14.87 4.78
C PRO A 278 -3.61 13.56 5.23
N GLY A 279 -3.05 12.46 4.77
CA GLY A 279 -3.53 11.11 5.04
C GLY A 279 -2.98 10.14 4.00
N PRO A 280 -3.06 8.82 4.22
CA PRO A 280 -2.37 7.80 3.42
C PRO A 280 -3.00 7.58 2.04
N LEU A 281 -3.53 8.61 1.40
CA LEU A 281 -4.29 8.55 0.15
C LEU A 281 -3.35 8.33 -1.05
N TRP A 282 -2.33 9.18 -1.20
CA TRP A 282 -1.37 9.14 -2.32
C TRP A 282 -0.02 8.54 -1.92
N ALA A 283 0.03 7.69 -0.89
CA ALA A 283 1.24 6.97 -0.51
C ALA A 283 1.93 6.24 -1.68
N PRO A 284 1.21 5.64 -2.66
CA PRO A 284 1.83 5.02 -3.83
C PRO A 284 2.60 5.96 -4.76
N ASN A 285 2.51 7.29 -4.58
CA ASN A 285 3.37 8.22 -5.29
C ASN A 285 4.86 7.91 -5.08
N ASP A 286 5.24 7.53 -3.85
CA ASP A 286 6.59 7.11 -3.54
C ASP A 286 6.78 5.65 -3.97
N PRO A 287 7.74 5.35 -4.88
CA PRO A 287 8.05 3.97 -5.24
C PRO A 287 8.41 3.07 -4.05
N LEU A 288 8.87 3.62 -2.92
CA LEU A 288 9.05 2.86 -1.66
C LEU A 288 7.77 2.20 -1.15
N PHE A 289 6.58 2.71 -1.50
CA PHE A 289 5.30 2.10 -1.20
C PHE A 289 5.28 0.64 -1.65
N PHE A 290 5.75 0.37 -2.86
CA PHE A 290 5.71 -0.96 -3.45
C PHE A 290 6.69 -1.91 -2.76
N LEU A 291 7.85 -1.42 -2.32
CA LEU A 291 8.77 -2.22 -1.50
C LEU A 291 8.19 -2.49 -0.10
N HIS A 292 7.58 -1.47 0.51
CA HIS A 292 6.92 -1.60 1.82
C HIS A 292 5.78 -2.61 1.77
N HIS A 293 4.86 -2.48 0.82
CA HIS A 293 3.70 -3.37 0.69
C HIS A 293 4.06 -4.77 0.19
N THR A 294 5.17 -4.93 -0.54
CA THR A 294 5.71 -6.26 -0.82
C THR A 294 6.24 -6.93 0.45
N THR A 295 6.71 -6.17 1.44
CA THR A 295 7.03 -6.68 2.79
C THR A 295 5.79 -6.91 3.63
N VAL A 296 4.74 -6.07 3.53
CA VAL A 296 3.44 -6.33 4.16
C VAL A 296 2.89 -7.68 3.71
N ASP A 297 2.92 -7.91 2.40
CA ASP A 297 2.56 -9.18 1.78
C ASP A 297 3.47 -10.34 2.24
N LYS A 298 4.79 -10.10 2.40
CA LYS A 298 5.72 -11.08 2.96
C LYS A 298 5.35 -11.47 4.39
N VAL A 299 5.05 -10.50 5.26
CA VAL A 299 4.70 -10.76 6.67
C VAL A 299 3.42 -11.60 6.74
N TRP A 300 2.44 -11.32 5.88
CA TRP A 300 1.25 -12.16 5.76
C TRP A 300 1.58 -13.56 5.23
N TYR A 301 2.40 -13.67 4.19
CA TYR A 301 2.90 -14.95 3.68
C TYR A 301 3.60 -15.78 4.78
N ASP A 302 4.48 -15.16 5.57
CA ASP A 302 5.20 -15.82 6.66
C ASP A 302 4.22 -16.30 7.74
N TRP A 303 3.23 -15.48 8.11
CA TRP A 303 2.17 -15.90 9.05
C TRP A 303 1.31 -17.04 8.49
N GLN A 304 0.94 -17.01 7.21
CA GLN A 304 0.19 -18.10 6.58
C GLN A 304 0.99 -19.42 6.57
N ASN A 305 2.31 -19.34 6.48
CA ASN A 305 3.19 -20.51 6.44
C ASN A 305 3.74 -20.94 7.82
N SER A 306 3.60 -20.11 8.87
CA SER A 306 4.06 -20.44 10.22
C SER A 306 3.22 -21.52 10.90
N ASN A 307 1.93 -21.64 10.52
CA ASN A 307 1.04 -22.66 11.08
C ASN A 307 -0.05 -23.09 10.07
N PRO A 308 -0.36 -24.40 9.92
CA PRO A 308 -1.44 -24.87 9.06
C PRO A 308 -2.81 -24.24 9.34
N ALA A 309 -3.10 -23.82 10.58
CA ALA A 309 -4.35 -23.16 10.94
C ALA A 309 -4.51 -21.76 10.33
N ASN A 310 -3.42 -21.16 9.83
CA ASN A 310 -3.39 -19.82 9.23
C ASN A 310 -3.62 -19.87 7.71
N LYS A 311 -3.45 -21.04 7.08
CA LYS A 311 -3.52 -21.17 5.63
C LYS A 311 -4.90 -20.82 5.09
N ASN A 312 -4.95 -19.87 4.17
CA ASN A 312 -6.14 -19.44 3.45
C ASN A 312 -7.33 -19.03 4.33
N ILE A 313 -7.11 -18.75 5.62
CA ILE A 313 -8.17 -18.18 6.46
C ILE A 313 -8.34 -16.70 6.14
N PHE A 314 -9.60 -16.26 6.11
CA PHE A 314 -9.97 -14.90 5.74
C PHE A 314 -11.20 -14.47 6.54
N LYS A 315 -11.17 -13.24 7.06
CA LYS A 315 -12.31 -12.64 7.75
C LYS A 315 -12.19 -11.12 7.78
N GLY A 316 -13.29 -10.44 7.50
CA GLY A 316 -13.40 -8.99 7.65
C GLY A 316 -14.68 -8.46 7.02
N GLY A 317 -14.97 -7.20 7.30
CA GLY A 317 -16.09 -6.47 6.74
C GLY A 317 -15.65 -5.48 5.67
N SER A 318 -16.58 -4.95 4.88
CA SER A 318 -16.28 -4.01 3.78
C SER A 318 -16.29 -2.54 4.19
N VAL A 319 -16.62 -2.22 5.45
CA VAL A 319 -16.76 -0.84 5.93
C VAL A 319 -15.77 -0.57 7.05
N GLN A 320 -14.89 0.40 6.86
CA GLN A 320 -13.97 0.87 7.90
C GLN A 320 -14.73 1.47 9.10
N HIS A 321 -14.27 1.23 10.32
CA HIS A 321 -14.85 1.78 11.56
C HIS A 321 -13.80 2.44 12.46
N VAL A 322 -13.09 3.46 11.95
CA VAL A 322 -11.99 4.14 12.67
C VAL A 322 -12.39 5.47 13.29
N GLU A 323 -13.68 5.82 13.32
CA GLU A 323 -14.14 7.13 13.80
C GLU A 323 -13.80 7.37 15.28
N ASN A 324 -13.71 6.29 16.06
CA ASN A 324 -13.16 6.29 17.41
C ASN A 324 -12.68 4.89 17.82
N ARG A 325 -11.86 4.82 18.87
CA ARG A 325 -11.28 3.55 19.36
C ARG A 325 -12.32 2.50 19.71
N THR A 326 -13.46 2.87 20.31
CA THR A 326 -14.49 1.90 20.69
C THR A 326 -15.10 1.23 19.46
N MET A 327 -15.40 2.00 18.42
CA MET A 327 -15.90 1.47 17.15
C MET A 327 -14.87 0.60 16.45
N TYR A 328 -13.61 1.04 16.46
CA TYR A 328 -12.52 0.32 15.82
C TYR A 328 -12.27 -1.04 16.50
N LEU A 329 -12.20 -1.08 17.83
CA LEU A 329 -12.06 -2.33 18.59
C LEU A 329 -13.25 -3.29 18.41
N ALA A 330 -14.45 -2.77 18.11
CA ALA A 330 -15.61 -3.61 17.84
C ALA A 330 -15.56 -4.27 16.45
N ASN A 331 -14.89 -3.62 15.48
CA ASN A 331 -14.77 -4.09 14.09
C ASN A 331 -13.36 -3.83 13.55
N PRO A 332 -12.33 -4.52 14.09
CA PRO A 332 -10.92 -4.19 13.81
C PRO A 332 -10.50 -4.42 12.36
N ASN A 333 -11.19 -5.30 11.62
CA ASN A 333 -10.99 -5.53 10.19
C ASN A 333 -12.26 -5.14 9.40
N GLY A 334 -12.92 -4.07 9.83
CA GLY A 334 -14.11 -3.54 9.19
C GLY A 334 -15.41 -4.20 9.63
N GLY A 335 -16.47 -3.40 9.62
CA GLY A 335 -17.84 -3.81 9.86
C GLY A 335 -18.58 -4.21 8.60
N GLY A 336 -19.83 -4.63 8.77
CA GLY A 336 -20.62 -5.21 7.69
C GLY A 336 -20.87 -4.27 6.50
N PRO A 337 -21.16 -4.82 5.30
CA PRO A 337 -21.33 -6.25 5.02
C PRO A 337 -20.06 -7.10 5.18
N PRO A 338 -20.18 -8.37 5.61
CA PRO A 338 -19.03 -9.27 5.67
C PRO A 338 -18.54 -9.61 4.26
N LEU A 339 -17.22 -9.60 4.09
CA LEU A 339 -16.58 -10.06 2.86
C LEU A 339 -16.40 -11.58 2.91
N THR A 340 -16.36 -12.21 1.74
CA THR A 340 -16.09 -13.64 1.58
C THR A 340 -14.99 -13.85 0.54
N PRO A 341 -14.41 -15.06 0.44
CA PRO A 341 -13.50 -15.38 -0.66
C PRO A 341 -14.11 -15.18 -2.07
N GLN A 342 -15.42 -15.00 -2.21
CA GLN A 342 -16.11 -14.72 -3.47
C GLN A 342 -16.37 -13.23 -3.69
N SER A 343 -16.05 -12.37 -2.71
CA SER A 343 -16.12 -10.91 -2.89
C SER A 343 -15.09 -10.47 -3.92
N VAL A 344 -15.48 -9.53 -4.77
CA VAL A 344 -14.64 -9.01 -5.86
C VAL A 344 -13.66 -7.97 -5.34
N ILE A 345 -12.42 -8.06 -5.78
CA ILE A 345 -11.41 -7.01 -5.75
C ILE A 345 -11.57 -6.25 -7.08
N THR A 346 -12.15 -5.05 -7.01
CA THR A 346 -12.32 -4.24 -8.23
C THR A 346 -11.00 -3.65 -8.67
N GLY A 347 -10.78 -3.63 -9.97
CA GLY A 347 -9.63 -3.01 -10.60
C GLY A 347 -9.91 -1.62 -11.16
N GLU A 348 -11.10 -1.06 -10.90
CA GLU A 348 -11.53 0.27 -11.39
C GLU A 348 -11.29 0.49 -12.88
N GLY A 349 -11.38 -0.57 -13.70
CA GLY A 349 -11.05 -0.54 -15.13
C GLY A 349 -9.56 -0.37 -15.47
N MET A 350 -8.69 -0.16 -14.47
CA MET A 350 -7.23 -0.14 -14.60
C MET A 350 -6.63 -1.54 -14.73
N PHE A 351 -7.12 -2.47 -13.92
CA PHE A 351 -6.61 -3.84 -13.81
C PHE A 351 -7.74 -4.87 -13.86
N ASP A 352 -7.37 -6.12 -14.12
CA ASP A 352 -8.33 -7.22 -14.10
C ASP A 352 -8.90 -7.43 -12.70
N GLU A 353 -10.21 -7.65 -12.64
CA GLU A 353 -10.92 -7.99 -11.41
C GLU A 353 -10.77 -9.48 -11.08
N TRP A 354 -10.66 -9.76 -9.79
CA TRP A 354 -10.52 -11.09 -9.22
C TRP A 354 -11.37 -11.23 -7.96
N VAL A 355 -11.57 -12.45 -7.47
CA VAL A 355 -12.18 -12.63 -6.14
C VAL A 355 -11.09 -12.78 -5.07
N ILE A 356 -11.41 -12.40 -3.83
CA ILE A 356 -10.47 -12.48 -2.70
C ILE A 356 -9.80 -13.86 -2.58
N GLY A 357 -10.57 -14.93 -2.80
CA GLY A 357 -10.11 -16.31 -2.72
C GLY A 357 -8.91 -16.63 -3.62
N ASP A 358 -8.83 -15.97 -4.77
CA ASP A 358 -7.75 -16.19 -5.75
C ASP A 358 -6.40 -15.65 -5.26
N TYR A 359 -6.42 -14.73 -4.29
CA TYR A 359 -5.23 -14.06 -3.75
C TYR A 359 -4.88 -14.51 -2.32
N LEU A 360 -5.58 -15.49 -1.76
CA LEU A 360 -5.26 -16.02 -0.42
C LEU A 360 -3.96 -16.84 -0.40
N SER A 361 -3.47 -17.31 -1.54
CA SER A 361 -2.24 -18.12 -1.65
C SER A 361 -1.34 -17.54 -2.74
N THR A 362 -0.03 -17.43 -2.47
CA THR A 362 0.93 -16.89 -3.44
C THR A 362 1.33 -17.89 -4.54
N THR A 363 0.83 -19.12 -4.45
CA THR A 363 1.14 -20.22 -5.38
C THR A 363 -0.11 -20.90 -5.93
N ASP A 364 -1.29 -20.29 -5.77
CA ASP A 364 -2.55 -20.74 -6.36
C ASP A 364 -3.22 -19.59 -7.12
N GLY A 365 -4.29 -19.89 -7.85
CA GLY A 365 -4.99 -18.88 -8.65
C GLY A 365 -4.05 -18.19 -9.67
N PRO A 366 -4.12 -16.86 -9.83
CA PRO A 366 -3.23 -16.11 -10.72
C PRO A 366 -1.81 -15.93 -10.18
N LEU A 367 -1.52 -16.36 -8.95
CA LEU A 367 -0.24 -16.12 -8.30
C LEU A 367 0.70 -17.31 -8.44
N CYS A 368 1.98 -17.00 -8.69
CA CYS A 368 3.04 -18.00 -8.68
C CYS A 368 4.37 -17.38 -8.26
N TYR A 369 4.48 -17.02 -6.99
CA TYR A 369 5.71 -16.49 -6.38
C TYR A 369 5.89 -16.96 -4.93
N ILE A 370 7.14 -16.88 -4.48
CA ILE A 370 7.57 -17.04 -3.09
C ILE A 370 8.52 -15.91 -2.71
N TYR A 371 8.85 -15.83 -1.43
CA TYR A 371 9.84 -14.90 -0.91
C TYR A 371 11.18 -15.58 -0.69
N ALA A 372 12.28 -14.89 -0.98
CA ALA A 372 13.60 -15.34 -0.57
C ALA A 372 13.68 -15.45 0.96
N GLU A 373 14.30 -16.54 1.44
CA GLU A 373 14.58 -16.80 2.87
C GLU A 373 15.62 -15.85 3.45
#